data_AF-B8Y8Y3-F1
#
_entry.id   AF-B8Y8Y3-F1
#
_cell.length_a   1.000
_cell.length_b   1.000
_cell.length_c   1.000
_cell.angle_alpha   90.00
_cell.angle_beta   90.00
_cell.angle_gamma   90.00
#
_symmetry.space_group_name_H-M   'P 1'
#
loop_
_entity.id
_entity.type
_entity.pdbx_description
1 polymer ?
#
loop_
_entity_poly.entity_id
_entity_poly.type
_entity_poly.pdbx_seq_one_letter_code
_entity_poly.pdbx_strand_id
1 'polypeptide(L)'
;FSKLIGWIGNAQIGPINLGMLGVVSLVTGTLWFVIVGFNMLAQVGWSIPEFLRQLFWLALEPPGPEYGLSMPPLNDGGWYIISSFFLLVSVLAWWLRSYQLAASHKMGKHVAWAFGSAIWLFLVLGLFRPVLMGSWSEAVPYGIFPHLDWTTAFSIRYGNLYYNPFHCLSIVFLYGSVLLFAMHGATILAVTRFGGDRELEQIYDR
;
A
#
# COMPACT_ATOMS: atom_id res chain seq x y z
N PHE A 1 -18.43 5.89 -22.42
CA PHE A 1 -19.04 5.16 -21.29
C PHE A 1 -18.91 3.67 -21.52
N SER A 2 -18.63 2.90 -20.46
CA SER A 2 -18.48 1.44 -20.51
C SER A 2 -19.78 0.73 -20.13
N LYS A 3 -20.31 -0.09 -21.05
CA LYS A 3 -21.55 -0.87 -20.81
C LYS A 3 -21.38 -1.90 -19.70
N LEU A 4 -20.22 -2.58 -19.66
CA LEU A 4 -19.93 -3.62 -18.68
C LEU A 4 -19.83 -3.05 -17.25
N ILE A 5 -19.16 -1.91 -17.07
CA ILE A 5 -19.07 -1.25 -15.76
C ILE A 5 -20.45 -0.73 -15.33
N GLY A 6 -21.26 -0.24 -16.28
CA GLY A 6 -22.61 0.22 -16.02
C GLY A 6 -23.57 -0.84 -15.47
N TRP A 7 -23.24 -2.14 -15.57
CA TRP A 7 -24.05 -3.21 -14.96
C TRP A 7 -23.92 -3.28 -13.44
N ILE A 8 -22.83 -2.78 -12.88
CA ILE A 8 -22.51 -2.89 -11.44
C ILE A 8 -22.22 -1.53 -10.80
N GLY A 9 -22.37 -0.41 -11.53
CA GLY A 9 -22.07 0.93 -11.03
C GLY A 9 -22.14 2.04 -12.09
N ASN A 10 -21.35 3.09 -11.91
CA ASN A 10 -21.30 4.23 -12.83
C ASN A 10 -20.52 3.87 -14.12
N ALA A 11 -21.15 4.05 -15.29
CA ALA A 11 -20.57 3.71 -16.60
C ALA A 11 -19.45 4.67 -17.08
N GLN A 12 -19.23 5.81 -16.41
CA GLN A 12 -18.21 6.79 -16.78
C GLN A 12 -16.82 6.37 -16.28
N ILE A 13 -15.80 6.53 -17.12
CA ILE A 13 -14.39 6.38 -16.73
C ILE A 13 -13.70 7.71 -17.01
N GLY A 14 -13.17 8.34 -15.97
CA GLY A 14 -12.56 9.67 -16.06
C GLY A 14 -13.57 10.82 -16.22
N PRO A 15 -13.10 12.07 -16.44
CA PRO A 15 -11.69 12.47 -16.48
C PRO A 15 -11.02 12.31 -15.10
N ILE A 16 -9.69 12.25 -15.09
CA ILE A 16 -8.89 12.25 -13.86
C ILE A 16 -8.21 13.62 -13.71
N ASN A 17 -8.27 14.21 -12.52
CA ASN A 17 -7.45 15.38 -12.23
C ASN A 17 -5.97 14.97 -12.22
N LEU A 18 -5.06 15.70 -12.86
CA LEU A 18 -3.63 15.40 -12.79
C LEU A 18 -2.81 16.67 -12.48
N GLY A 19 -2.86 17.11 -11.22
CA GLY A 19 -1.98 18.16 -10.71
C GLY A 19 -0.55 17.69 -10.44
N MET A 20 0.34 18.62 -10.10
CA MET A 20 1.77 18.37 -9.89
C MET A 20 2.06 17.19 -8.94
N LEU A 21 1.36 17.11 -7.80
CA LEU A 21 1.53 16.00 -6.86
C LEU A 21 1.16 14.63 -7.45
N GLY A 22 0.15 14.60 -8.31
CA GLY A 22 -0.21 13.38 -9.05
C GLY A 22 0.90 12.97 -10.01
N VAL A 23 1.46 13.94 -10.75
CA VAL A 23 2.60 13.69 -11.66
C VAL A 23 3.82 13.19 -10.89
N VAL A 24 4.22 13.87 -9.82
CA VAL A 24 5.36 13.45 -8.98
C VAL A 24 5.14 12.05 -8.42
N SER A 25 3.93 11.76 -7.93
CA SER A 25 3.59 10.46 -7.38
C SER A 25 3.70 9.36 -8.44
N LEU A 26 3.13 9.57 -9.63
CA LEU A 26 3.18 8.58 -10.72
C LEU A 26 4.61 8.38 -11.22
N VAL A 27 5.38 9.44 -11.46
CA VAL A 27 6.76 9.33 -11.96
C VAL A 27 7.64 8.56 -10.97
N THR A 28 7.62 8.94 -9.69
CA THR A 28 8.42 8.27 -8.67
C THR A 28 7.94 6.84 -8.39
N GLY A 29 6.62 6.60 -8.43
CA GLY A 29 6.05 5.26 -8.31
C GLY A 29 6.45 4.35 -9.47
N THR A 30 6.47 4.89 -10.70
CA THR A 30 6.97 4.17 -11.87
C THR A 30 8.47 3.88 -11.75
N LEU A 31 9.28 4.83 -11.27
CA LEU A 31 10.71 4.58 -11.03
C LEU A 31 10.93 3.45 -10.02
N TRP A 32 10.22 3.46 -8.88
CA TRP A 32 10.24 2.35 -7.92
C TRP A 32 9.87 1.02 -8.59
N PHE A 33 8.74 0.98 -9.30
CA PHE A 33 8.23 -0.23 -9.95
C PHE A 33 9.23 -0.80 -10.97
N VAL A 34 9.83 0.07 -11.79
CA VAL A 34 10.82 -0.32 -12.80
C VAL A 34 12.11 -0.81 -12.15
N ILE A 35 12.62 -0.14 -11.11
CA ILE A 35 13.83 -0.59 -10.41
C ILE A 35 13.63 -1.99 -9.82
N VAL A 36 12.49 -2.23 -9.14
CA VAL A 36 12.14 -3.55 -8.59
C VAL A 36 12.07 -4.59 -9.72
N GLY A 37 11.30 -4.31 -10.77
CA GLY A 37 11.10 -5.25 -11.88
C GLY A 37 12.39 -5.58 -12.63
N PHE A 38 13.29 -4.60 -12.83
CA PHE A 38 14.58 -4.82 -13.49
C PHE A 38 15.53 -5.63 -12.62
N ASN A 39 15.53 -5.43 -11.30
CA ASN A 39 16.33 -6.26 -10.39
C ASN A 39 15.83 -7.71 -10.36
N MET A 40 14.51 -7.91 -10.40
CA MET A 40 13.91 -9.25 -10.54
C MET A 40 14.27 -9.90 -11.89
N LEU A 41 14.20 -9.14 -13.00
CA LEU A 41 14.57 -9.66 -14.32
C LEU A 41 16.06 -10.00 -14.42
N ALA A 42 16.94 -9.24 -13.76
CA ALA A 42 18.37 -9.52 -13.71
C ALA A 42 18.69 -10.85 -12.98
N GLN A 43 17.92 -11.23 -11.96
CA GLN A 43 18.11 -12.49 -11.22
C GLN A 43 17.93 -13.74 -12.09
N VAL A 44 17.14 -13.64 -13.15
CA VAL A 44 16.90 -14.72 -14.11
C VAL A 44 17.68 -14.53 -15.41
N GLY A 45 18.79 -13.78 -15.37
CA GLY A 45 19.67 -13.56 -16.52
C GLY A 45 18.99 -12.86 -17.69
N TRP A 46 18.04 -11.96 -17.42
CA TRP A 46 17.26 -11.24 -18.43
C TRP A 46 16.33 -12.12 -19.30
N SER A 47 16.07 -13.36 -18.88
CA SER A 47 15.14 -14.26 -19.56
C SER A 47 13.69 -13.94 -19.19
N ILE A 48 12.92 -13.40 -20.15
CA ILE A 48 11.49 -13.11 -19.96
C ILE A 48 10.66 -14.35 -19.63
N PRO A 49 10.85 -15.53 -20.28
CA PRO A 49 10.12 -16.74 -19.89
C PRO A 49 10.38 -17.14 -18.44
N GLU A 50 11.63 -17.07 -17.98
CA GLU A 50 11.98 -17.39 -16.59
C GLU A 50 11.45 -16.35 -15.61
N PHE A 51 11.47 -15.07 -15.99
CA PHE A 51 10.88 -13.99 -15.18
C PHE A 51 9.39 -14.24 -14.94
N LEU A 52 8.64 -14.62 -15.97
CA LEU A 52 7.21 -14.94 -15.85
C LEU A 52 6.99 -16.24 -15.04
N ARG A 53 7.78 -17.28 -15.29
CA ARG A 53 7.69 -18.56 -14.57
C ARG A 53 7.97 -18.40 -13.07
N GLN A 54 8.94 -17.56 -12.73
CA GLN A 54 9.45 -17.40 -11.37
C GLN A 54 8.96 -16.13 -10.66
N LEU A 55 8.11 -15.31 -11.31
CA LEU A 55 7.72 -13.97 -10.84
C LEU A 55 7.38 -13.90 -9.35
N PHE A 56 6.70 -14.92 -8.83
CA PHE A 56 6.27 -14.93 -7.44
C PHE A 56 7.40 -15.13 -6.42
N TRP A 57 8.52 -15.73 -6.84
CA TRP A 57 9.68 -16.00 -6.00
C TRP A 57 10.79 -14.95 -6.12
N LEU A 58 10.75 -14.11 -7.16
CA LEU A 58 11.74 -13.05 -7.35
C LEU A 58 11.53 -11.92 -6.34
N ALA A 59 12.61 -11.25 -5.93
CA ALA A 59 12.53 -10.11 -5.03
C ALA A 59 13.67 -9.12 -5.18
N LEU A 60 13.40 -7.86 -4.87
CA LEU A 60 14.45 -6.93 -4.49
C LEU A 60 14.58 -6.93 -2.95
N GLU A 61 15.65 -7.56 -2.47
CA GLU A 61 15.94 -7.76 -1.04
C GLU A 61 16.54 -6.51 -0.37
N PRO A 62 16.26 -6.28 0.93
CA PRO A 62 16.97 -5.27 1.71
C PRO A 62 18.45 -5.62 1.88
N PRO A 63 19.30 -4.64 2.26
CA PRO A 63 20.73 -4.87 2.50
C PRO A 63 20.98 -5.82 3.68
N GLY A 64 22.11 -6.53 3.64
CA GLY A 64 22.57 -7.35 4.76
C GLY A 64 22.87 -6.54 6.03
N PRO A 65 22.84 -7.18 7.22
CA PRO A 65 23.05 -6.51 8.51
C PRO A 65 24.43 -5.88 8.67
N GLU A 66 25.45 -6.34 7.94
CA GLU A 66 26.81 -5.81 7.92
C GLU A 66 26.88 -4.32 7.54
N TYR A 67 25.89 -3.82 6.81
CA TYR A 67 25.79 -2.41 6.42
C TYR A 67 25.11 -1.53 7.47
N GLY A 68 24.44 -2.11 8.48
CA GLY A 68 23.65 -1.36 9.46
C GLY A 68 22.66 -0.40 8.78
N LEU A 69 22.78 0.89 9.07
CA LEU A 69 22.00 1.96 8.42
C LEU A 69 22.75 2.72 7.31
N SER A 70 23.96 2.28 6.95
CA SER A 70 24.73 2.92 5.88
C SER A 70 24.15 2.60 4.50
N MET A 71 24.56 3.38 3.48
CA MET A 71 24.22 3.10 2.09
C MET A 71 25.13 1.97 1.57
N PRO A 72 24.59 0.80 1.20
CA PRO A 72 25.38 -0.31 0.69
C PRO A 72 25.71 -0.14 -0.81
N PRO A 73 26.60 -0.97 -1.37
CA PRO A 73 26.81 -1.10 -2.80
C PRO A 73 25.51 -1.40 -3.56
N LEU A 74 25.41 -0.97 -4.82
CA LEU A 74 24.19 -1.15 -5.64
C LEU A 74 23.78 -2.61 -5.78
N ASN A 75 24.74 -3.50 -6.00
CA ASN A 75 24.53 -4.94 -6.17
C ASN A 75 24.31 -5.70 -4.85
N ASP A 76 24.27 -4.99 -3.72
CA ASP A 76 24.15 -5.58 -2.38
C ASP A 76 23.13 -4.81 -1.52
N GLY A 77 21.95 -4.57 -2.09
CA GLY A 77 20.85 -3.86 -1.42
C GLY A 77 20.79 -2.35 -1.69
N GLY A 78 21.73 -1.75 -2.42
CA GLY A 78 21.68 -0.32 -2.74
C GLY A 78 20.47 0.05 -3.61
N TRP A 79 20.07 -0.85 -4.53
CA TRP A 79 18.84 -0.68 -5.30
C TRP A 79 17.57 -0.70 -4.44
N TYR A 80 17.58 -1.44 -3.33
CA TYR A 80 16.46 -1.45 -2.39
C TYR A 80 16.28 -0.09 -1.72
N ILE A 81 17.36 0.52 -1.24
CA ILE A 81 17.29 1.85 -0.61
C ILE A 81 16.82 2.92 -1.62
N ILE A 82 17.37 2.92 -2.83
CA ILE A 82 17.00 3.88 -3.88
C ILE A 82 15.52 3.72 -4.28
N SER A 83 15.09 2.48 -4.52
CA SER A 83 13.70 2.21 -4.89
C SER A 83 12.74 2.58 -3.74
N SER A 84 13.10 2.27 -2.49
CA SER A 84 12.32 2.63 -1.29
C SER A 84 12.15 4.15 -1.14
N PHE A 85 13.18 4.93 -1.45
CA PHE A 85 13.08 6.40 -1.47
C PHE A 85 12.07 6.88 -2.50
N PHE A 86 12.10 6.34 -3.73
CA PHE A 86 11.12 6.70 -4.76
C PHE A 86 9.70 6.29 -4.37
N LEU A 87 9.52 5.12 -3.76
CA LEU A 87 8.21 4.69 -3.23
C LEU A 87 7.71 5.65 -2.14
N LEU A 88 8.58 6.05 -1.21
CA LEU A 88 8.24 6.99 -0.14
C LEU A 88 7.74 8.32 -0.72
N VAL A 89 8.46 8.90 -1.67
CA VAL A 89 8.04 10.14 -2.35
C VAL A 89 6.71 9.93 -3.07
N SER A 90 6.55 8.79 -3.74
CA SER A 90 5.33 8.45 -4.48
C SER A 90 4.09 8.43 -3.58
N VAL A 91 4.17 7.72 -2.47
CA VAL A 91 3.09 7.55 -1.50
C VAL A 91 2.76 8.86 -0.79
N LEU A 92 3.77 9.63 -0.35
CA LEU A 92 3.54 10.92 0.32
C LEU A 92 2.96 11.97 -0.63
N ALA A 93 3.40 12.00 -1.89
CA ALA A 93 2.83 12.88 -2.91
C ALA A 93 1.36 12.50 -3.20
N TRP A 94 1.03 11.20 -3.24
CA TRP A 94 -0.35 10.75 -3.39
C TRP A 94 -1.22 11.10 -2.18
N TRP A 95 -0.67 11.02 -0.97
CA TRP A 95 -1.36 11.42 0.25
C TRP A 95 -1.70 12.90 0.26
N LEU A 96 -0.72 13.75 -0.02
CA LEU A 96 -0.92 15.19 -0.10
C LEU A 96 -1.90 15.56 -1.24
N ARG A 97 -1.87 14.82 -2.35
CA ARG A 97 -2.86 14.95 -3.42
C ARG A 97 -4.29 14.67 -2.92
N SER A 98 -4.50 13.58 -2.18
CA SER A 98 -5.81 13.25 -1.59
C SER A 98 -6.32 14.35 -0.66
N TYR A 99 -5.43 14.94 0.15
CA TYR A 99 -5.76 16.09 0.99
C TYR A 99 -6.15 17.32 0.17
N GLN A 100 -5.35 17.67 -0.85
CA GLN A 100 -5.59 18.84 -1.70
C GLN A 100 -6.91 18.75 -2.46
N LEU A 101 -7.26 17.57 -2.98
CA LEU A 101 -8.53 17.36 -3.66
C LEU A 101 -9.72 17.56 -2.70
N ALA A 102 -9.65 16.97 -1.50
CA ALA A 102 -10.71 17.19 -0.50
C ALA A 102 -10.84 18.69 -0.16
N ALA A 103 -9.72 19.42 -0.05
CA ALA A 103 -9.73 20.86 0.20
C ALA A 103 -10.31 21.67 -0.96
N SER A 104 -9.94 21.38 -2.21
CA SER A 104 -10.47 22.10 -3.39
C SER A 104 -11.96 21.88 -3.59
N HIS A 105 -12.47 20.71 -3.21
CA HIS A 105 -13.90 20.40 -3.20
C HIS A 105 -14.62 20.83 -1.90
N LYS A 106 -13.93 21.51 -0.97
CA LYS A 106 -14.48 21.96 0.33
C LYS A 106 -15.07 20.83 1.19
N MET A 107 -14.55 19.61 1.03
CA MET A 107 -14.97 18.42 1.77
C MET A 107 -14.17 18.27 3.08
N GLY A 108 -14.67 17.43 4.00
CA GLY A 108 -13.90 16.94 5.13
C GLY A 108 -12.71 16.09 4.67
N LYS A 109 -11.64 16.03 5.48
CA LYS A 109 -10.35 15.41 5.10
C LYS A 109 -10.22 13.98 5.63
N HIS A 110 -11.34 13.35 5.98
CA HIS A 110 -11.41 12.03 6.62
C HIS A 110 -10.64 10.95 5.85
N VAL A 111 -10.79 10.90 4.52
CA VAL A 111 -10.06 9.94 3.66
C VAL A 111 -8.55 10.16 3.71
N ALA A 112 -8.09 11.42 3.71
CA ALA A 112 -6.66 11.72 3.82
C ALA A 112 -6.10 11.30 5.19
N TRP A 113 -6.88 11.45 6.27
CA TRP A 113 -6.46 11.00 7.61
C TRP A 113 -6.45 9.47 7.74
N ALA A 114 -7.45 8.77 7.19
CA ALA A 114 -7.45 7.32 7.11
C ALA A 114 -6.28 6.79 6.26
N PHE A 115 -5.96 7.46 5.16
CA PHE A 115 -4.77 7.10 4.37
C PHE A 115 -3.47 7.36 5.15
N GLY A 116 -3.42 8.43 5.95
CA GLY A 116 -2.29 8.72 6.84
C GLY A 116 -2.01 7.60 7.85
N SER A 117 -3.04 6.94 8.40
CA SER A 117 -2.83 5.79 9.31
C SER A 117 -2.30 4.55 8.59
N ALA A 118 -2.66 4.33 7.32
CA ALA A 118 -2.06 3.27 6.50
C ALA A 118 -0.58 3.57 6.19
N ILE A 119 -0.24 4.83 5.89
CA ILE A 119 1.14 5.28 5.69
C ILE A 119 1.95 5.10 6.97
N TRP A 120 1.36 5.34 8.15
CA TRP A 120 2.02 5.08 9.41
C TRP A 120 2.48 3.63 9.54
N LEU A 121 1.60 2.64 9.27
CA LEU A 121 1.99 1.23 9.30
C LEU A 121 3.10 0.93 8.28
N PHE A 122 2.97 1.44 7.05
CA PHE A 122 4.00 1.31 6.00
C PHE A 122 5.37 1.84 6.46
N LEU A 123 5.41 3.02 7.09
CA LEU A 123 6.65 3.62 7.61
C LEU A 123 7.19 2.87 8.82
N VAL A 124 6.33 2.37 9.71
CA VAL A 124 6.76 1.55 10.84
C VAL A 124 7.50 0.31 10.34
N LEU A 125 6.97 -0.38 9.32
CA LEU A 125 7.56 -1.61 8.78
C LEU A 125 8.85 -1.36 7.98
N GLY A 126 8.86 -0.34 7.11
CA GLY A 126 9.94 -0.12 6.15
C GLY A 126 10.98 0.95 6.53
N LEU A 127 10.73 1.78 7.55
CA LEU A 127 11.60 2.90 7.89
C LEU A 127 11.87 3.00 9.40
N PHE A 128 10.85 3.29 10.21
CA PHE A 128 11.06 3.61 11.62
C PHE A 128 11.57 2.41 12.43
N ARG A 129 10.98 1.22 12.28
CA ARG A 129 11.49 0.04 12.99
C ARG A 129 12.91 -0.33 12.53
N PRO A 130 13.23 -0.45 11.22
CA PRO A 130 14.61 -0.68 10.78
C PRO A 130 15.62 0.32 11.37
N VAL A 131 15.28 1.61 11.40
CA VAL A 131 16.12 2.66 12.02
C VAL A 131 16.30 2.43 13.52
N LEU A 132 15.22 2.14 14.25
CA LEU A 132 15.29 1.86 15.69
C LEU A 132 16.06 0.57 16.01
N MET A 133 16.04 -0.40 15.10
CA MET A 133 16.81 -1.64 15.20
C MET A 133 18.27 -1.48 14.72
N GLY A 134 18.62 -0.34 14.14
CA GLY A 134 19.97 -0.04 13.65
C GLY A 134 20.37 -0.79 12.37
N SER A 135 19.42 -1.36 11.62
CA SER A 135 19.72 -2.15 10.41
C SER A 135 18.61 -2.08 9.36
N TRP A 136 18.99 -1.82 8.10
CA TRP A 136 18.08 -1.93 6.95
C TRP A 136 17.64 -3.37 6.67
N SER A 137 18.40 -4.38 7.12
CA SER A 137 18.07 -5.81 6.96
C SER A 137 16.74 -6.22 7.61
N GLU A 138 16.21 -5.38 8.49
CA GLU A 138 14.94 -5.61 9.19
C GLU A 138 13.72 -5.17 8.36
N ALA A 139 13.92 -4.46 7.25
CA ALA A 139 12.87 -3.95 6.38
C ALA A 139 12.24 -5.06 5.50
N VAL A 140 11.07 -4.78 4.92
CA VAL A 140 10.30 -5.75 4.13
C VAL A 140 10.85 -5.82 2.69
N PRO A 141 11.14 -7.00 2.12
CA PRO A 141 11.58 -7.13 0.73
C PRO A 141 10.47 -6.84 -0.27
N TYR A 142 10.83 -6.43 -1.49
CA TYR A 142 9.87 -6.28 -2.58
C TYR A 142 9.79 -7.57 -3.39
N GLY A 143 8.82 -8.43 -3.08
CA GLY A 143 8.54 -9.66 -3.82
C GLY A 143 7.26 -10.33 -3.31
N ILE A 144 6.60 -11.17 -4.12
CA ILE A 144 5.28 -11.73 -3.75
C ILE A 144 5.42 -12.77 -2.64
N PHE A 145 6.17 -13.84 -2.82
CA PHE A 145 6.42 -14.78 -1.71
C PHE A 145 7.45 -14.23 -0.70
N PRO A 146 8.52 -13.52 -1.11
CA PRO A 146 9.48 -12.98 -0.15
C PRO A 146 8.90 -12.04 0.91
N HIS A 147 7.90 -11.19 0.61
CA HIS A 147 7.25 -10.39 1.66
C HIS A 147 6.36 -11.22 2.61
N LEU A 148 5.83 -12.36 2.16
CA LEU A 148 5.10 -13.31 3.01
C LEU A 148 6.07 -14.08 3.91
N ASP A 149 7.21 -14.48 3.37
CA ASP A 149 8.29 -15.12 4.11
C ASP A 149 8.80 -14.18 5.21
N TRP A 150 9.01 -12.90 4.89
CA TRP A 150 9.34 -11.87 5.87
C TRP A 150 8.30 -11.78 6.99
N THR A 151 7.01 -11.82 6.66
CA THR A 151 5.93 -11.75 7.65
C THR A 151 6.00 -12.92 8.63
N THR A 152 6.29 -14.12 8.13
CA THR A 152 6.46 -15.32 8.95
C THR A 152 7.74 -15.25 9.79
N ALA A 153 8.86 -14.89 9.16
CA ALA A 153 10.16 -14.76 9.82
C ALA A 153 10.12 -13.73 10.96
N PHE A 154 9.44 -12.60 10.72
CA PHE A 154 9.20 -11.57 11.73
C PHE A 154 8.43 -12.14 12.93
N SER A 155 7.36 -12.90 12.70
CA SER A 155 6.62 -13.55 13.78
C SER A 155 7.46 -14.56 14.57
N ILE A 156 8.24 -15.40 13.88
CA ILE A 156 9.11 -16.40 14.52
C ILE A 156 10.19 -15.71 15.36
N ARG A 157 10.87 -14.69 14.81
CA ARG A 157 11.95 -13.96 15.47
C ARG A 157 11.52 -13.30 16.78
N TYR A 158 10.28 -12.81 16.86
CA TYR A 158 9.75 -12.14 18.04
C TYR A 158 8.80 -13.02 18.88
N GLY A 159 8.91 -14.34 18.77
CA GLY A 159 8.25 -15.26 19.70
C GLY A 159 6.73 -15.36 19.52
N ASN A 160 6.27 -15.40 18.27
CA ASN A 160 4.88 -15.55 17.84
C ASN A 160 4.00 -14.30 18.08
N LEU A 161 3.66 -13.60 16.99
CA LEU A 161 2.83 -12.41 17.01
C LEU A 161 1.40 -12.61 17.53
N TYR A 162 0.90 -13.84 17.66
CA TYR A 162 -0.41 -14.07 18.30
C TYR A 162 -0.46 -13.60 19.76
N TYR A 163 0.69 -13.49 20.44
CA TYR A 163 0.75 -12.98 21.80
C TYR A 163 0.99 -11.46 21.88
N ASN A 164 1.14 -10.76 20.74
CA ASN A 164 1.24 -9.31 20.72
C ASN A 164 -0.15 -8.68 20.81
N PRO A 165 -0.47 -7.90 21.86
CA PRO A 165 -1.81 -7.34 22.04
C PRO A 165 -2.23 -6.37 20.92
N PHE A 166 -1.29 -5.62 20.33
CA PHE A 166 -1.59 -4.72 19.21
C PHE A 166 -1.85 -5.47 17.90
N HIS A 167 -1.21 -6.63 17.70
CA HIS A 167 -1.53 -7.51 16.58
C HIS A 167 -2.95 -8.08 16.73
N CYS A 168 -3.32 -8.54 17.93
CA CYS A 168 -4.68 -8.99 18.22
C CYS A 168 -5.72 -7.88 17.99
N LEU A 169 -5.45 -6.66 18.45
CA LEU A 169 -6.32 -5.50 18.17
C LEU A 169 -6.46 -5.23 16.68
N SER A 170 -5.36 -5.30 15.92
CA SER A 170 -5.39 -5.13 14.46
C SER A 170 -6.28 -6.20 13.78
N ILE A 171 -6.27 -7.45 14.26
CA ILE A 171 -7.16 -8.51 13.77
C ILE A 171 -8.63 -8.19 14.09
N VAL A 172 -8.91 -7.74 15.32
CA VAL A 172 -10.28 -7.33 15.71
C VAL A 172 -10.79 -6.21 14.79
N PHE A 173 -9.97 -5.21 14.49
CA PHE A 173 -10.37 -4.13 13.58
C PHE A 173 -10.47 -4.59 12.12
N LEU A 174 -9.62 -5.51 11.66
CA LEU A 174 -9.74 -6.10 10.33
C LEU A 174 -11.07 -6.86 10.18
N TYR A 175 -11.36 -7.77 11.11
CA TYR A 175 -12.60 -8.54 11.11
C TYR A 175 -13.83 -7.65 11.31
N GLY A 176 -13.73 -6.69 12.24
CA GLY A 176 -14.77 -5.70 12.48
C GLY A 176 -15.07 -4.85 11.24
N SER A 177 -14.06 -4.48 10.45
CA SER A 177 -14.26 -3.73 9.20
C SER A 177 -15.06 -4.52 8.17
N VAL A 178 -14.73 -5.81 8.00
CA VAL A 178 -15.50 -6.71 7.10
C VAL A 178 -16.93 -6.88 7.60
N LEU A 179 -17.11 -7.14 8.89
CA LEU A 179 -18.42 -7.32 9.50
C LEU A 179 -19.30 -6.07 9.33
N LEU A 180 -18.77 -4.89 9.69
CA LEU A 180 -19.51 -3.65 9.60
C LEU A 180 -19.83 -3.30 8.14
N PHE A 181 -18.92 -3.51 7.20
CA PHE A 181 -19.20 -3.19 5.81
C PHE A 181 -20.22 -4.15 5.19
N ALA A 182 -20.19 -5.44 5.57
CA ALA A 182 -21.22 -6.41 5.18
C ALA A 182 -22.61 -6.03 5.73
N MET A 183 -22.68 -5.68 7.02
CA MET A 183 -23.92 -5.23 7.66
C MET A 183 -24.45 -3.95 7.02
N HIS A 184 -23.58 -2.95 6.83
CA HIS A 184 -23.94 -1.66 6.26
C HIS A 184 -24.39 -1.81 4.80
N GLY A 185 -23.59 -2.47 3.95
CA GLY A 185 -23.93 -2.68 2.54
C GLY A 185 -25.24 -3.46 2.36
N ALA A 186 -25.45 -4.53 3.14
CA ALA A 186 -26.71 -5.28 3.11
C ALA A 186 -27.90 -4.42 3.57
N THR A 187 -27.70 -3.57 4.59
CA THR A 187 -28.75 -2.67 5.09
C THR A 187 -29.13 -1.64 4.03
N ILE A 188 -28.16 -0.95 3.43
CA ILE A 188 -28.39 0.06 2.38
C ILE A 188 -29.12 -0.57 1.19
N LEU A 189 -28.71 -1.76 0.76
CA LEU A 189 -29.39 -2.51 -0.31
C LEU A 189 -30.82 -2.89 0.08
N ALA A 190 -31.06 -3.30 1.33
CA ALA A 190 -32.40 -3.66 1.81
C ALA A 190 -33.37 -2.47 1.83
N VAL A 191 -32.86 -1.24 1.99
CA VAL A 191 -33.67 -0.01 2.00
C VAL A 191 -33.53 0.84 0.72
N THR A 192 -32.86 0.35 -0.32
CA THR A 192 -32.71 1.08 -1.60
C THR A 192 -34.06 1.39 -2.24
N ARG A 193 -35.09 0.55 -2.06
CA ARG A 193 -36.45 0.84 -2.55
C ARG A 193 -37.08 2.10 -1.94
N PHE A 194 -36.53 2.58 -0.83
CA PHE A 194 -36.91 3.81 -0.15
C PHE A 194 -35.89 4.94 -0.38
N GLY A 195 -34.90 4.73 -1.25
CA GLY A 195 -33.82 5.68 -1.53
C GLY A 195 -32.77 5.77 -0.43
N GLY A 196 -32.57 4.73 0.39
CA GLY A 196 -31.60 4.75 1.50
C GLY A 196 -30.13 4.89 1.07
N ASP A 197 -29.81 4.66 -0.20
CA ASP A 197 -28.50 4.94 -0.82
C ASP A 197 -28.21 6.45 -0.98
N ARG A 198 -29.24 7.30 -0.87
CA ARG A 198 -29.12 8.77 -0.86
C ARG A 198 -28.80 9.26 0.55
N GLU A 199 -27.67 8.80 1.07
CA GLU A 199 -27.34 8.91 2.49
C GLU A 199 -27.21 10.35 2.98
N LEU A 200 -26.77 11.29 2.14
CA LEU A 200 -26.61 12.69 2.54
C LEU A 200 -27.97 13.33 2.87
N GLU A 201 -28.98 13.07 2.05
CA GLU A 201 -30.34 13.55 2.29
C GLU A 201 -30.94 12.88 3.52
N GLN A 202 -30.78 11.57 3.69
CA GLN A 202 -31.28 10.82 4.85
C GLN A 202 -30.63 11.28 6.18
N ILE A 203 -29.37 11.70 6.14
CA ILE A 203 -28.68 12.26 7.32
C ILE A 203 -29.23 13.64 7.68
N TYR A 204 -29.51 14.47 6.66
CA TYR A 204 -29.99 15.83 6.86
C TYR A 204 -31.48 15.89 7.26
N ASP A 205 -32.32 15.05 6.65
CA ASP A 205 -33.77 15.02 6.83
C ASP A 205 -34.29 13.56 6.85
N ARG A 206 -34.65 13.08 8.04
CA ARG A 206 -34.92 11.67 8.33
C ARG A 206 -36.40 11.33 8.38
#